data_AF-A0A1F9ULQ1-F1
#
_entry.id   AF-A0A1F9ULQ1-F1
#
_cell.length_a   1.000
_cell.length_b   1.000
_cell.length_c   1.000
_cell.angle_alpha   90.00
_cell.angle_beta   90.00
_cell.angle_gamma   90.00
#
_symmetry.space_group_name_H-M   'P 1'
#
loop_
_entity.id
_entity.type
_entity.pdbx_description
1 polymer ?
#
loop_
_entity_poly.entity_id
_entity_poly.type
_entity_poly.pdbx_seq_one_letter_code
_entity_poly.pdbx_strand_id
1 'polypeptide(L)'
;MKCVSCGVDNKDAAKICKKCGRDMSVPAAWFPDARWHLKTLGIIYAGLTALYLIVNAVLSGLPKPYHLRKIPVEMTPWLNPGGKVHLPEEQLKAPPRPPAAPAAR
;
A
#
# COMPACT_ATOMS: atom_id res chain seq x y z
N MET A 1 -40.79 -7.57 12.32
CA MET A 1 -40.35 -7.13 10.98
C MET A 1 -41.31 -7.60 9.90
N LYS A 2 -41.70 -6.70 8.98
CA LYS A 2 -42.61 -7.04 7.87
C LYS A 2 -41.88 -7.77 6.76
N CYS A 3 -42.47 -8.85 6.28
CA CYS A 3 -41.96 -9.55 5.11
C CYS A 3 -42.13 -8.68 3.85
N VAL A 4 -41.03 -8.42 3.13
CA VAL A 4 -41.02 -7.61 1.89
C VAL A 4 -41.92 -8.21 0.78
N SER A 5 -42.16 -9.53 0.81
CA SER A 5 -42.93 -10.21 -0.23
C SER A 5 -44.43 -10.32 0.04
N CYS A 6 -44.86 -10.54 1.29
CA CYS A 6 -46.27 -10.80 1.62
C CYS A 6 -46.86 -9.84 2.68
N GLY A 7 -46.07 -8.90 3.20
CA GLY A 7 -46.50 -7.87 4.14
C GLY A 7 -46.81 -8.35 5.56
N VAL A 8 -46.78 -9.66 5.83
CA VAL A 8 -47.02 -10.22 7.16
C VAL A 8 -45.93 -9.79 8.14
N ASP A 9 -46.34 -9.41 9.34
CA ASP A 9 -45.43 -9.15 10.45
C ASP A 9 -44.91 -10.46 11.05
N ASN A 10 -43.59 -10.57 11.16
CA ASN A 10 -42.89 -11.71 11.72
C ASN A 10 -42.03 -11.25 12.90
N LYS A 11 -41.62 -12.18 13.80
CA LYS A 11 -40.64 -11.87 14.85
C LYS A 11 -39.38 -11.25 14.23
N ASP A 12 -38.79 -10.24 14.86
CA ASP A 12 -37.65 -9.49 14.28
C ASP A 12 -36.40 -10.33 13.99
N ALA A 13 -36.24 -11.47 14.68
CA ALA A 13 -35.17 -12.43 14.43
C ALA A 13 -35.59 -13.65 13.59
N ALA A 14 -36.78 -13.64 12.98
CA ALA A 14 -37.23 -14.77 12.17
C ALA A 14 -36.42 -14.85 10.87
N LYS A 15 -35.73 -15.98 10.65
CA LYS A 15 -34.99 -16.24 9.41
C LYS A 15 -35.90 -16.52 8.22
N ILE A 16 -37.11 -17.00 8.47
CA ILE A 16 -38.07 -17.42 7.44
C ILE A 16 -39.44 -16.81 7.75
N CYS A 17 -40.12 -16.32 6.72
CA CYS A 17 -41.47 -15.80 6.86
C CYS A 17 -42.48 -16.92 7.15
N LYS A 18 -43.32 -16.73 8.17
CA LYS A 18 -44.33 -17.72 8.60
C LYS A 18 -45.41 -18.02 7.54
N LYS A 19 -45.69 -17.09 6.62
CA LYS A 19 -46.76 -17.22 5.62
C LYS A 19 -46.25 -17.74 4.27
N CYS A 20 -45.21 -17.11 3.72
CA CYS A 20 -44.73 -17.42 2.37
C CYS A 20 -43.44 -18.25 2.34
N GLY A 21 -42.85 -18.59 3.50
CA GLY A 21 -41.63 -19.38 3.56
C GLY A 21 -40.38 -18.68 3.01
N ARG A 22 -40.44 -17.37 2.71
CA ARG A 22 -39.32 -16.62 2.15
C ARG A 22 -38.26 -16.35 3.21
N ASP A 23 -36.99 -16.50 2.83
CA ASP A 23 -35.85 -16.12 3.64
C ASP A 23 -35.86 -14.60 3.90
N MET A 24 -35.75 -14.24 5.18
CA MET A 24 -35.74 -12.86 5.66
C MET A 24 -34.36 -12.46 6.21
N SER A 25 -33.34 -13.32 6.09
CA SER A 25 -31.93 -13.03 6.42
C SER A 25 -31.25 -12.16 5.36
N VAL A 26 -31.98 -11.20 4.79
CA VAL A 26 -31.41 -10.26 3.82
C VAL A 26 -30.32 -9.45 4.54
N PRO A 27 -29.05 -9.54 4.12
CA PRO A 27 -28.01 -8.73 4.72
C PRO A 27 -28.37 -7.25 4.53
N ALA A 28 -28.00 -6.43 5.51
CA ALA A 28 -28.29 -5.01 5.43
C ALA A 28 -27.74 -4.42 4.12
N ALA A 29 -28.44 -3.46 3.52
CA ALA A 29 -28.08 -2.88 2.22
C ALA A 29 -26.67 -2.23 2.18
N TRP A 30 -26.05 -2.00 3.34
CA TRP A 30 -24.69 -1.48 3.47
C TRP A 30 -23.61 -2.57 3.41
N PHE A 31 -24.00 -3.86 3.42
CA PHE A 31 -23.03 -4.95 3.46
C PHE A 31 -22.26 -5.02 2.13
N PRO A 32 -20.92 -4.90 2.15
CA PRO A 32 -20.14 -4.85 0.94
C PRO A 32 -20.05 -6.21 0.25
N ASP A 33 -20.40 -6.25 -1.04
CA ASP A 33 -20.21 -7.42 -1.88
C ASP A 33 -18.74 -7.60 -2.29
N ALA A 34 -18.38 -8.81 -2.76
CA ALA A 34 -17.05 -9.08 -3.31
C ALA A 34 -16.67 -8.10 -4.45
N ARG A 35 -17.64 -7.68 -5.28
CA ARG A 35 -17.43 -6.67 -6.33
C ARG A 35 -17.07 -5.30 -5.75
N TRP A 36 -17.69 -4.93 -4.63
CA TRP A 36 -17.37 -3.70 -3.91
C TRP A 36 -15.94 -3.76 -3.38
N HIS A 37 -15.56 -4.87 -2.73
CA HIS A 37 -14.21 -5.06 -2.21
C HIS A 37 -13.16 -4.98 -3.32
N LEU A 38 -13.36 -5.65 -4.45
CA LEU A 38 -12.40 -5.64 -5.56
C LEU A 38 -12.22 -4.24 -6.15
N LYS A 39 -13.32 -3.49 -6.32
CA LYS A 39 -13.26 -2.11 -6.80
C LYS A 39 -12.54 -1.21 -5.81
N THR A 40 -12.91 -1.28 -4.53
CA THR A 40 -12.33 -0.44 -3.47
C THR A 40 -10.83 -0.73 -3.29
N LEU A 41 -10.45 -2.00 -3.19
CA LEU A 41 -9.04 -2.40 -3.10
C LEU A 41 -8.27 -1.98 -4.36
N GLY A 42 -8.84 -2.18 -5.55
CA GLY A 42 -8.22 -1.75 -6.80
C GLY A 42 -7.93 -0.24 -6.83
N ILE A 43 -8.87 0.58 -6.38
CA ILE A 43 -8.69 2.05 -6.29
C ILE A 43 -7.58 2.40 -5.29
N ILE A 44 -7.59 1.78 -4.10
CA ILE A 44 -6.58 2.05 -3.06
C ILE A 44 -5.18 1.72 -3.58
N TYR A 45 -4.99 0.52 -4.14
CA TYR A 45 -3.68 0.11 -4.65
C TYR A 45 -3.25 0.96 -5.85
N ALA A 46 -4.15 1.27 -6.79
CA ALA A 46 -3.83 2.16 -7.91
C ALA A 46 -3.40 3.55 -7.43
N GLY A 47 -4.10 4.11 -6.44
CA GLY A 47 -3.75 5.39 -5.83
C GLY A 47 -2.38 5.37 -5.13
N LEU A 48 -2.11 4.33 -4.33
CA LEU A 48 -0.82 4.15 -3.67
C LEU A 48 0.33 3.97 -4.68
N THR A 49 0.12 3.19 -5.74
CA THR A 49 1.10 3.01 -6.80
C THR A 49 1.38 4.31 -7.53
N ALA A 50 0.35 5.07 -7.91
CA ALA A 50 0.53 6.36 -8.56
C ALA A 50 1.27 7.35 -7.65
N LEU A 51 0.87 7.44 -6.37
CA LEU A 51 1.54 8.28 -5.38
C LEU A 51 3.02 7.90 -5.23
N TYR A 52 3.33 6.62 -5.12
CA TYR A 52 4.71 6.13 -5.03
C TYR A 52 5.54 6.56 -6.23
N LEU A 53 5.02 6.39 -7.46
CA LEU A 53 5.73 6.77 -8.68
C LEU A 53 5.96 8.28 -8.76
N ILE A 54 4.97 9.09 -8.37
CA ILE A 54 5.08 10.56 -8.33
C ILE A 54 6.16 10.96 -7.33
N VAL A 55 6.10 10.45 -6.10
CA VAL A 55 7.08 10.76 -5.06
C VAL A 55 8.48 10.33 -5.51
N ASN A 56 8.62 9.12 -6.06
CA ASN A 56 9.89 8.63 -6.56
C ASN A 56 10.47 9.49 -7.69
N ALA A 57 9.63 9.92 -8.64
CA ALA A 57 10.05 10.79 -9.74
C ALA A 57 10.49 12.17 -9.23
N VAL A 58 9.73 12.77 -8.31
CA VAL A 58 10.06 14.07 -7.70
C VAL A 58 11.36 13.97 -6.91
N LEU A 59 11.49 12.98 -6.03
CA LEU A 59 12.68 12.80 -5.20
C LEU A 59 13.93 12.43 -6.02
N SER A 60 13.76 11.76 -7.16
CA SER A 60 14.89 11.45 -8.06
C SER A 60 15.41 12.67 -8.82
N GLY A 61 14.57 13.69 -9.03
CA GLY A 61 14.93 14.92 -9.72
C GLY A 61 15.56 16.01 -8.84
N LEU A 62 15.56 15.83 -7.51
CA LEU A 62 16.11 16.83 -6.60
C LEU A 62 17.64 16.97 -6.75
N PRO A 63 18.21 18.18 -6.58
CA PRO A 63 19.65 18.36 -6.55
C PRO A 63 20.28 17.62 -5.36
N LYS A 64 21.55 17.23 -5.50
CA LYS A 64 22.35 16.76 -4.35
C LYS A 64 22.32 17.83 -3.25
N PRO A 65 22.09 17.47 -1.97
CA PRO A 65 22.12 16.12 -1.39
C PRO A 65 20.75 15.43 -1.26
N TYR A 66 19.66 16.05 -1.71
CA TYR A 66 18.29 15.60 -1.40
C TYR A 66 17.73 14.51 -2.34
N HIS A 67 18.42 14.20 -3.44
CA HIS A 67 18.09 13.04 -4.27
C HIS A 67 18.14 11.72 -3.46
N LEU A 68 17.32 10.74 -3.87
CA LEU A 68 17.33 9.39 -3.30
C LEU A 68 18.75 8.80 -3.25
N ARG A 69 19.27 8.60 -2.04
CA ARG A 69 20.59 7.98 -1.83
C ARG A 69 20.52 6.51 -2.19
N LYS A 70 21.43 6.05 -3.05
CA LYS A 70 21.70 4.62 -3.22
C LYS A 70 22.28 4.08 -1.92
N ILE A 71 21.56 3.17 -1.28
CA ILE A 71 22.03 2.51 -0.06
C ILE A 71 23.17 1.57 -0.45
N PRO A 72 24.37 1.72 0.13
CA PRO A 72 25.48 0.82 -0.18
C PRO A 72 25.12 -0.60 0.25
N VAL A 73 25.52 -1.59 -0.54
CA VAL A 73 25.14 -3.00 -0.31
C VAL A 73 25.64 -3.51 1.05
N GLU A 74 26.75 -2.96 1.52
CA GLU A 74 27.35 -3.20 2.84
C GLU A 74 26.39 -2.94 4.00
N MET A 75 25.52 -1.92 3.84
CA MET A 75 24.56 -1.53 4.86
C MET A 75 23.29 -2.38 4.82
N THR A 76 23.02 -3.09 3.73
CA THR A 76 21.79 -3.89 3.55
C THR A 76 22.07 -5.30 2.99
N PRO A 77 22.89 -6.13 3.66
CA PRO A 77 23.19 -7.48 3.19
C PRO A 77 21.96 -8.40 3.15
N TRP A 78 20.96 -8.16 4.00
CA TRP A 78 19.69 -8.92 4.01
C TRP A 78 18.78 -8.63 2.81
N LEU A 79 19.04 -7.56 2.04
CA LEU A 79 18.22 -7.20 0.87
C LEU A 79 18.57 -8.06 -0.37
N ASN A 80 19.71 -8.76 -0.34
CA ASN A 80 20.16 -9.65 -1.42
C ASN A 80 20.39 -11.09 -0.89
N PRO A 81 19.31 -11.84 -0.56
CA PRO A 81 19.43 -13.20 -0.04
C PRO A 81 19.94 -14.15 -1.14
N GLY A 82 21.26 -14.33 -1.20
CA GLY A 82 21.95 -15.22 -2.14
C GLY A 82 23.22 -14.64 -2.78
N GLY A 83 23.44 -13.33 -2.69
CA GLY A 83 24.61 -12.68 -3.28
C GLY A 83 25.68 -12.41 -2.24
N LYS A 84 26.76 -13.20 -2.24
CA LYS A 84 28.04 -12.74 -1.69
C LYS A 84 28.58 -11.63 -2.61
N VAL A 85 27.99 -10.45 -2.54
CA VAL A 85 28.47 -9.28 -3.30
C VAL A 85 29.53 -8.62 -2.43
N HIS A 86 30.74 -9.18 -2.42
CA HIS A 86 31.91 -8.44 -1.97
C HIS A 86 32.25 -7.43 -3.07
N LEU A 87 31.88 -6.17 -2.88
CA LEU A 87 32.39 -5.12 -3.76
C LEU A 87 33.91 -4.95 -3.53
N PRO A 88 34.69 -4.65 -4.58
CA PRO A 88 36.09 -4.26 -4.43
C PRO A 88 36.21 -3.07 -3.47
N GLU A 89 37.23 -3.07 -2.60
CA GLU A 89 37.46 -2.04 -1.58
C GLU A 89 37.57 -0.63 -2.16
N GLU A 90 37.94 -0.52 -3.44
CA GLU A 90 38.00 0.72 -4.20
C GLU A 90 36.62 1.38 -4.39
N GLN A 91 35.55 0.60 -4.53
CA GLN A 91 34.17 1.13 -4.64
C GLN A 91 33.59 1.50 -3.27
N LEU A 92 34.21 1.00 -2.20
CA LEU A 92 33.83 1.23 -0.81
C LEU A 92 34.47 2.48 -0.23
N LYS A 93 35.63 2.88 -0.77
CA LYS A 93 36.39 4.01 -0.29
C LYS A 93 35.69 5.32 -0.68
N ALA A 94 35.46 6.17 0.32
CA ALA A 94 34.96 7.52 0.07
C ALA A 94 35.90 8.26 -0.88
N PRO A 95 35.38 9.07 -1.83
CA PRO A 95 36.22 9.87 -2.71
C PRO A 95 37.13 10.77 -1.86
N PRO A 96 38.37 11.04 -2.31
CA PRO A 96 39.31 11.88 -1.57
C PRO A 96 38.64 13.22 -1.25
N ARG A 97 38.77 13.63 0.02
CA ARG A 97 38.22 14.89 0.49
C ARG A 97 38.83 16.01 -0.35
N PRO A 98 38.04 16.92 -0.94
CA PRO A 98 38.60 18.07 -1.64
C PRO A 98 39.47 18.87 -0.65
N PRO A 99 40.53 19.54 -1.14
CA PRO A 99 41.38 20.35 -0.29
C PRO A 99 40.54 21.37 0.47
N ALA A 100 40.86 21.58 1.75
CA ALA A 100 40.19 22.57 2.56
C ALA A 100 40.25 23.92 1.84
N ALA A 101 39.09 24.57 1.66
CA ALA A 101 39.04 25.91 1.09
C ALA A 101 39.93 26.82 1.96
N PRO A 102 40.78 27.67 1.35
CA PRO A 102 41.61 28.59 2.12
C PRO A 102 40.70 29.47 2.98
N ALA A 103 41.04 29.59 4.25
CA ALA A 103 40.34 30.48 5.17
C ALA A 103 40.39 31.90 4.60
N ALA A 104 39.22 32.46 4.27
CA ALA A 104 39.10 33.87 3.90
C ALA A 104 39.59 34.69 5.10
N ARG A 105 40.64 35.49 4.89
CA ARG A 105 41.17 36.46 5.85
C ARG A 105 40.38 37.76 5.78
#